data_AF-A0A1J5JDS7-F1
#
_entry.id   AF-A0A1J5JDS7-F1
#
_cell.length_a   1.000
_cell.length_b   1.000
_cell.length_c   1.000
_cell.angle_alpha   90.00
_cell.angle_beta   90.00
_cell.angle_gamma   90.00
#
_symmetry.space_group_name_H-M   'P 1'
#
loop_
_entity.id
_entity.type
_entity.pdbx_description
1 polymer ?
#
loop_
_entity_poly.entity_id
_entity_poly.type
_entity_poly.pdbx_seq_one_letter_code
_entity_poly.pdbx_strand_id
1 'polypeptide(L)'
;MIRLVALWLLLAAPAAASDGEQIVAGLSQNAVSITASFVGSEILIYGAVRRESPAPTGAPLEVIITVEGPALPQIVRRKDRRFGIWINRAEVTIDRAPSFYAVASTGPLELILSDTEDLRHKITIPRAIRAVGIAAEAEDAPTFVDALLRIQTDAGLYSRAEGAVALTEDTLFRADVALPANLIEGDYRVRIFLTRGGVVVDALERRIGVRKEGLERFFTRMAFEQPLAYGLLALVVAVVAGWGAAAAFRLLRP
;
A
#
# COMPACT_ATOMS: atom_id res chain seq x y z
N MET A 1 19.07 -22.60 -54.57
CA MET A 1 19.97 -22.79 -53.42
C MET A 1 20.19 -21.51 -52.61
N ILE A 2 20.34 -20.34 -53.24
CA ILE A 2 20.53 -19.04 -52.54
C ILE A 2 19.35 -18.63 -51.64
N ARG A 3 18.11 -18.98 -52.01
CA ARG A 3 16.90 -18.65 -51.21
C ARG A 3 16.79 -19.41 -49.87
N LEU A 4 17.41 -20.59 -49.75
CA LEU A 4 17.38 -21.38 -48.52
C LEU A 4 18.39 -20.89 -47.48
N VAL A 5 19.50 -20.30 -47.94
CA VAL A 5 20.53 -19.70 -47.07
C VAL A 5 20.02 -18.40 -46.43
N ALA A 6 19.26 -17.59 -47.18
CA ALA A 6 18.65 -16.36 -46.66
C ALA A 6 17.61 -16.62 -45.55
N LEU A 7 16.89 -17.75 -45.61
CA LEU A 7 15.92 -18.12 -44.58
C LEU A 7 16.59 -18.57 -43.28
N TRP A 8 17.73 -19.27 -43.37
CA TRP A 8 18.52 -19.67 -42.20
C TRP A 8 19.19 -18.48 -41.50
N LEU A 9 19.61 -17.45 -42.24
CA LEU A 9 20.17 -16.22 -41.67
C LEU A 9 19.14 -15.36 -40.93
N LEU A 10 17.85 -15.43 -41.28
CA LEU A 10 16.79 -14.73 -40.53
C LEU A 10 16.42 -15.46 -39.21
N LEU A 11 16.59 -16.78 -39.13
CA LEU A 11 16.37 -17.57 -37.91
C LEU A 11 17.56 -17.54 -36.93
N ALA A 12 18.72 -17.07 -37.39
CA ALA A 12 19.91 -16.85 -36.57
C ALA A 12 20.07 -15.40 -36.10
N ALA A 13 19.04 -14.56 -36.26
CA ALA A 13 19.01 -13.28 -35.56
C ALA A 13 19.09 -13.59 -34.05
N PRO A 14 20.13 -13.12 -33.33
CA PRO A 14 20.17 -13.30 -31.89
C PRO A 14 18.87 -12.72 -31.37
N ALA A 15 18.06 -13.54 -30.69
CA ALA A 15 16.99 -13.02 -29.87
C ALA A 15 17.66 -11.96 -29.01
N ALA A 16 17.33 -10.69 -29.23
CA ALA A 16 17.80 -9.60 -28.40
C ALA A 16 17.30 -9.95 -27.00
N ALA A 17 18.18 -10.57 -26.20
CA ALA A 17 17.97 -10.71 -24.79
C ALA A 17 17.68 -9.31 -24.31
N SER A 18 16.52 -9.14 -23.66
CA SER A 18 16.15 -7.88 -23.06
C SER A 18 17.22 -7.57 -22.02
N ASP A 19 18.23 -6.81 -22.43
CA ASP A 19 19.35 -6.35 -21.61
C ASP A 19 18.84 -5.24 -20.69
N GLY A 20 17.87 -5.63 -19.87
CA GLY A 20 16.96 -4.77 -19.15
C GLY A 20 17.24 -4.84 -17.65
N GLU A 21 17.19 -3.68 -17.03
CA GLU A 21 17.16 -3.56 -15.58
C GLU A 21 15.88 -4.21 -15.04
N GLN A 22 16.01 -5.09 -14.05
CA GLN A 22 14.89 -5.77 -13.42
C GLN A 22 14.95 -5.63 -11.90
N ILE A 23 13.81 -5.34 -11.30
CA ILE A 23 13.68 -5.18 -9.85
C ILE A 23 13.58 -6.56 -9.19
N VAL A 24 14.45 -6.81 -8.22
CA VAL A 24 14.34 -7.94 -7.30
C VAL A 24 14.21 -7.38 -5.89
N ALA A 25 12.99 -7.42 -5.34
CA ALA A 25 12.71 -6.82 -4.04
C ALA A 25 11.92 -7.74 -3.08
N GLY A 26 12.13 -7.49 -1.80
CA GLY A 26 11.47 -8.10 -0.66
C GLY A 26 10.92 -7.06 0.32
N LEU A 27 10.12 -7.55 1.26
CA LEU A 27 9.50 -6.78 2.34
C LEU A 27 9.91 -7.42 3.66
N SER A 28 10.15 -6.65 4.72
CA SER A 28 10.41 -7.20 6.06
C SER A 28 9.27 -8.07 6.58
N GLN A 29 8.05 -7.74 6.17
CA GLN A 29 6.83 -8.49 6.49
C GLN A 29 5.82 -8.38 5.36
N ASN A 30 5.07 -9.46 5.14
CA ASN A 30 4.00 -9.53 4.15
C ASN A 30 2.60 -9.46 4.79
N ALA A 31 2.52 -9.27 6.11
CA ALA A 31 1.27 -9.10 6.84
C ALA A 31 1.43 -8.10 7.99
N VAL A 32 0.34 -7.42 8.33
CA VAL A 32 0.24 -6.51 9.48
C VAL A 32 -1.00 -6.88 10.27
N SER A 33 -0.79 -7.01 11.57
CA SER A 33 -1.80 -7.44 12.51
C SER A 33 -2.32 -6.25 13.30
N ILE A 34 -3.57 -5.87 13.08
CA ILE A 34 -4.20 -4.75 13.80
C ILE A 34 -5.03 -5.27 14.97
N THR A 35 -4.78 -4.76 16.17
CA THR A 35 -5.53 -5.03 17.40
C THR A 35 -6.20 -3.73 17.90
N ALA A 36 -7.03 -3.81 18.94
CA ALA A 36 -7.62 -2.61 19.56
C ALA A 36 -6.57 -1.65 20.16
N SER A 37 -5.34 -2.13 20.42
CA SER A 37 -4.22 -1.34 20.95
C SER A 37 -3.12 -1.12 19.91
N PHE A 38 -3.41 -1.27 18.61
CA PHE A 38 -2.43 -1.05 17.55
C PHE A 38 -2.05 0.43 17.48
N VAL A 39 -0.74 0.71 17.52
CA VAL A 39 -0.18 2.07 17.52
C VAL A 39 0.48 2.46 16.19
N GLY A 40 0.38 1.60 15.17
CA GLY A 40 1.12 1.70 13.92
C GLY A 40 2.23 0.66 13.83
N SER A 41 2.84 0.56 12.65
CA SER A 41 3.97 -0.32 12.36
C SER A 41 4.86 0.30 11.29
N GLU A 42 6.03 -0.26 11.05
CA GLU A 42 6.91 0.16 9.97
C GLU A 42 7.22 -1.03 9.07
N ILE A 43 7.26 -0.80 7.76
CA ILE A 43 7.65 -1.81 6.79
C ILE A 43 8.94 -1.38 6.12
N LEU A 44 9.94 -2.23 6.22
CA LEU A 44 11.19 -2.10 5.49
C LEU A 44 11.05 -2.75 4.12
N ILE A 45 11.24 -1.96 3.08
CA ILE A 45 11.22 -2.37 1.68
C ILE A 45 12.66 -2.31 1.18
N TYR A 46 13.15 -3.42 0.65
CA TYR A 46 14.53 -3.53 0.20
C TYR A 46 14.63 -4.34 -1.08
N GLY A 47 15.63 -4.05 -1.89
CA GLY A 47 15.83 -4.77 -3.13
C GLY A 47 17.11 -4.41 -3.84
N ALA A 48 17.30 -5.08 -4.96
CA ALA A 48 18.40 -4.87 -5.87
C ALA A 48 17.89 -4.74 -7.31
N VAL A 49 18.63 -4.01 -8.13
CA VAL A 49 18.46 -3.97 -9.57
C VAL A 49 19.34 -5.04 -10.18
N ARG A 50 18.71 -6.07 -10.77
CA ARG A 50 19.39 -7.09 -11.56
C ARG A 50 19.64 -6.54 -12.96
N ARG A 51 20.86 -6.74 -13.45
CA ARG A 51 21.28 -6.43 -14.81
C ARG A 51 22.15 -7.55 -15.36
N GLU A 52 22.13 -7.75 -16.67
CA GLU A 52 23.04 -8.66 -17.37
C GLU A 52 24.28 -7.93 -17.93
N SER A 53 24.19 -6.61 -18.08
CA SER A 53 25.24 -5.69 -18.54
C SER A 53 25.55 -4.59 -17.51
N PRO A 54 26.67 -3.87 -17.64
CA PRO A 54 26.99 -2.72 -16.79
C PRO A 54 25.87 -1.66 -16.82
N ALA A 55 25.82 -0.82 -15.77
CA ALA A 55 24.85 0.27 -15.71
C ALA A 55 24.90 1.15 -16.97
N PRO A 56 23.76 1.40 -17.64
CA PRO A 56 23.71 2.25 -18.81
C PRO A 56 24.27 3.64 -18.49
N THR A 57 25.15 4.15 -19.34
CA THR A 57 25.61 5.53 -19.28
C THR A 57 24.48 6.46 -19.71
N GLY A 58 23.96 7.27 -18.80
CA GLY A 58 22.84 8.16 -19.08
C GLY A 58 22.32 8.89 -17.85
N ALA A 59 21.02 9.20 -17.84
CA ALA A 59 20.35 9.76 -16.68
C ALA A 59 20.51 8.82 -15.46
N PRO A 60 20.57 9.33 -14.23
CA PRO A 60 20.72 8.50 -13.03
C PRO A 60 19.56 7.52 -12.87
N LEU A 61 19.84 6.43 -12.17
CA LEU A 61 18.82 5.48 -11.77
C LEU A 61 18.05 6.04 -10.58
N GLU A 62 16.74 5.93 -10.61
CA GLU A 62 15.86 6.42 -9.56
C GLU A 62 14.85 5.33 -9.19
N VAL A 63 14.43 5.31 -7.92
CA VAL A 63 13.47 4.32 -7.41
C VAL A 63 12.32 5.05 -6.76
N ILE A 64 11.10 4.67 -7.13
CA ILE A 64 9.87 5.17 -6.53
C ILE A 64 9.10 3.99 -5.94
N ILE A 65 8.70 4.12 -4.69
CA ILE A 65 7.98 3.09 -3.96
C ILE A 65 6.64 3.69 -3.53
N THR A 66 5.54 3.02 -3.88
CA THR A 66 4.20 3.40 -3.43
C THR A 66 3.59 2.29 -2.59
N VAL A 67 2.88 2.66 -1.53
CA VAL A 67 2.12 1.75 -0.68
C VAL A 67 0.67 2.22 -0.68
N GLU A 68 -0.22 1.41 -1.24
CA GLU A 68 -1.62 1.75 -1.46
C GLU A 68 -2.52 0.79 -0.68
N GLY A 69 -3.34 1.33 0.22
CA GLY A 69 -4.39 0.57 0.91
C GLY A 69 -5.59 0.27 0.00
N PRO A 70 -6.54 -0.57 0.46
CA PRO A 70 -7.74 -0.88 -0.30
C PRO A 70 -8.50 0.40 -0.66
N ALA A 71 -8.91 0.49 -1.93
CA ALA A 71 -9.64 1.64 -2.46
C ALA A 71 -11.13 1.52 -2.15
N LEU A 72 -11.69 2.56 -1.55
CA LEU A 72 -13.09 2.63 -1.15
C LEU A 72 -13.75 3.88 -1.73
N PRO A 73 -15.07 3.86 -2.00
CA PRO A 73 -15.83 5.08 -2.25
C PRO A 73 -15.78 6.00 -1.03
N GLN A 74 -15.64 7.30 -1.25
CA GLN A 74 -15.58 8.31 -0.19
C GLN A 74 -16.53 9.46 -0.50
N ILE A 75 -17.29 9.94 0.49
CA ILE A 75 -18.17 11.10 0.31
C ILE A 75 -17.53 12.30 0.99
N VAL A 76 -17.21 13.32 0.21
CA VAL A 76 -16.62 14.58 0.70
C VAL A 76 -17.72 15.61 0.84
N ARG A 77 -17.85 16.20 2.03
CA ARG A 77 -18.89 17.19 2.34
C ARG A 77 -18.30 18.56 2.62
N ARG A 78 -18.85 19.59 1.97
CA ARG A 78 -18.54 20.99 2.25
C ARG A 78 -19.52 21.54 3.29
N LYS A 79 -18.99 21.94 4.44
CA LYS A 79 -19.76 22.59 5.52
C LYS A 79 -19.63 24.10 5.41
N ASP A 80 -20.76 24.78 5.46
CA ASP A 80 -20.84 26.23 5.51
C ASP A 80 -21.54 26.66 6.81
N ARG A 81 -21.18 27.86 7.30
CA ARG A 81 -21.84 28.44 8.47
C ARG A 81 -22.95 29.40 8.03
N ARG A 82 -24.20 29.08 8.37
CA ARG A 82 -25.35 29.96 8.16
C ARG A 82 -26.13 30.10 9.46
N PHE A 83 -26.60 31.33 9.74
CA PHE A 83 -27.35 31.63 10.96
C PHE A 83 -26.68 31.10 12.24
N GLY A 84 -25.35 31.14 12.30
CA GLY A 84 -24.57 30.67 13.46
C GLY A 84 -24.34 29.16 13.57
N ILE A 85 -24.97 28.33 12.73
CA ILE A 85 -24.84 26.86 12.74
C ILE A 85 -24.09 26.33 11.51
N TRP A 86 -23.41 25.19 11.66
CA TRP A 86 -22.74 24.49 10.57
C TRP A 86 -23.73 23.59 9.83
N ILE A 87 -23.86 23.77 8.53
CA ILE A 87 -24.73 22.96 7.66
C ILE A 87 -23.92 22.37 6.51
N ASN A 88 -24.24 21.14 6.11
CA ASN A 88 -23.68 20.54 4.91
C ASN A 88 -24.34 21.22 3.70
N ARG A 89 -23.57 21.95 2.89
CA ARG A 89 -24.08 22.70 1.75
C ARG A 89 -23.98 21.93 0.44
N ALA A 90 -22.95 21.10 0.31
CA ALA A 90 -22.69 20.30 -0.88
C ALA A 90 -21.97 19.01 -0.48
N GLU A 91 -22.19 17.96 -1.26
CA GLU A 91 -21.46 16.71 -1.14
C GLU A 91 -21.11 16.19 -2.53
N VAL A 92 -19.96 15.52 -2.62
CA VAL A 92 -19.47 14.86 -3.83
C VAL A 92 -19.01 13.46 -3.46
N THR A 93 -19.36 12.48 -4.29
CA THR A 93 -18.91 11.11 -4.15
C THR A 93 -17.67 10.87 -5.00
N ILE A 94 -16.60 10.41 -4.37
CA ILE A 94 -15.37 9.98 -5.02
C ILE A 94 -15.43 8.45 -5.13
N ASP A 95 -15.53 7.95 -6.37
CA ASP A 95 -15.72 6.52 -6.65
C ASP A 95 -14.67 5.63 -6.01
N ARG A 96 -13.39 6.03 -6.14
CA ARG A 96 -12.25 5.24 -5.65
C ARG A 96 -11.16 6.15 -5.12
N ALA A 97 -11.03 6.17 -3.80
CA ALA A 97 -9.89 6.74 -3.11
C ALA A 97 -9.20 5.64 -2.27
N PRO A 98 -7.88 5.48 -2.36
CA PRO A 98 -7.15 4.61 -1.45
C PRO A 98 -7.41 5.02 0.01
N SER A 99 -7.61 4.05 0.89
CA SER A 99 -7.71 4.31 2.34
C SER A 99 -6.39 4.78 2.96
N PHE A 100 -5.27 4.46 2.33
CA PHE A 100 -3.92 4.87 2.69
C PHE A 100 -3.09 4.97 1.41
N TYR A 101 -2.21 5.96 1.32
CA TYR A 101 -1.30 6.12 0.18
C TYR A 101 0.00 6.79 0.61
N ALA A 102 1.09 6.03 0.63
CA ALA A 102 2.43 6.58 0.82
C ALA A 102 3.21 6.48 -0.49
N VAL A 103 3.91 7.55 -0.87
CA VAL A 103 4.92 7.53 -1.94
C VAL A 103 6.26 7.96 -1.37
N ALA A 104 7.29 7.14 -1.59
CA ALA A 104 8.67 7.43 -1.25
C ALA A 104 9.53 7.36 -2.51
N SER A 105 10.50 8.26 -2.67
CA SER A 105 11.37 8.28 -3.83
C SER A 105 12.82 8.61 -3.48
N THR A 106 13.75 8.28 -4.38
CA THR A 106 15.17 8.64 -4.30
C THR A 106 15.41 10.14 -4.50
N GLY A 107 14.61 10.79 -5.35
CA GLY A 107 14.66 12.23 -5.60
C GLY A 107 13.27 12.88 -5.74
N PRO A 108 13.21 14.19 -6.05
CA PRO A 108 11.93 14.90 -6.25
C PRO A 108 11.13 14.29 -7.40
N LEU A 109 9.85 13.97 -7.18
CA LEU A 109 9.03 13.23 -8.15
C LEU A 109 8.93 13.96 -9.50
N GLU A 110 8.90 15.29 -9.47
CA GLU A 110 8.83 16.15 -10.65
C GLU A 110 10.06 16.06 -11.57
N LEU A 111 11.19 15.59 -11.05
CA LEU A 111 12.44 15.42 -11.81
C LEU A 111 12.65 13.98 -12.28
N ILE A 112 12.17 13.00 -11.51
CA ILE A 112 12.46 11.58 -11.73
C ILE A 112 11.31 10.80 -12.37
N LEU A 113 10.14 11.44 -12.54
CA LEU A 113 8.94 10.86 -13.13
C LEU A 113 8.28 11.85 -14.10
N SER A 114 8.10 11.44 -15.35
CA SER A 114 7.37 12.25 -16.33
C SER A 114 5.86 12.18 -16.12
N ASP A 115 5.14 13.24 -16.48
CA ASP A 115 3.67 13.27 -16.36
C ASP A 115 3.00 12.16 -17.19
N THR A 116 3.58 11.79 -18.33
CA THR A 116 3.06 10.67 -19.15
C THR A 116 3.16 9.34 -18.42
N GLU A 117 4.26 9.11 -17.69
CA GLU A 117 4.44 7.89 -16.92
C GLU A 117 3.62 7.92 -15.62
N ASP A 118 3.47 9.07 -14.99
CA ASP A 118 2.58 9.22 -13.85
C ASP A 118 1.10 8.99 -14.24
N LEU A 119 0.67 9.45 -15.42
CA LEU A 119 -0.66 9.16 -15.97
C LEU A 119 -0.85 7.66 -16.24
N ARG A 120 0.17 6.99 -16.77
CA ARG A 120 0.15 5.56 -17.10
C ARG A 120 0.09 4.70 -15.85
N HIS A 121 0.94 4.99 -14.86
CA HIS A 121 1.16 4.15 -13.69
C HIS A 121 0.44 4.63 -12.42
N LYS A 122 -0.07 5.86 -12.40
CA LYS A 122 -0.79 6.47 -11.26
C LYS A 122 0.04 6.40 -9.98
N ILE A 123 1.20 7.06 -10.01
CA ILE A 123 2.22 6.99 -8.96
C ILE A 123 2.02 8.12 -7.95
N THR A 124 1.66 9.32 -8.40
CA THR A 124 1.37 10.42 -7.48
C THR A 124 -0.03 10.29 -6.88
N ILE A 125 -0.19 10.82 -5.65
CA ILE A 125 -1.45 10.79 -4.90
C ILE A 125 -2.64 11.32 -5.74
N PRO A 126 -2.55 12.48 -6.43
CA PRO A 126 -3.67 12.98 -7.23
C PRO A 126 -4.06 12.03 -8.37
N ARG A 127 -3.11 11.30 -8.97
CA ARG A 127 -3.38 10.33 -10.05
C ARG A 127 -3.92 8.99 -9.53
N ALA A 128 -3.65 8.65 -8.28
CA ALA A 128 -4.17 7.45 -7.63
C ALA A 128 -5.67 7.56 -7.27
N ILE A 129 -6.16 8.78 -7.02
CA ILE A 129 -7.57 9.06 -6.75
C ILE A 129 -8.34 9.06 -8.08
N ARG A 130 -9.43 8.30 -8.16
CA ARG A 130 -10.33 8.32 -9.31
C ARG A 130 -11.65 8.97 -8.90
N ALA A 131 -11.88 10.15 -9.46
CA ALA A 131 -13.11 10.92 -9.30
C ALA A 131 -13.71 11.18 -10.70
N VAL A 132 -14.54 10.26 -11.19
CA VAL A 132 -15.20 10.37 -12.50
C VAL A 132 -16.59 10.96 -12.30
N GLY A 133 -17.03 11.85 -13.19
CA GLY A 133 -18.40 12.37 -13.16
C GLY A 133 -18.69 13.41 -12.06
N ILE A 134 -17.73 13.72 -11.18
CA ILE A 134 -17.89 14.66 -10.07
C ILE A 134 -18.30 16.09 -10.50
N ALA A 135 -17.99 16.48 -11.75
CA ALA A 135 -18.40 17.77 -12.31
C ALA A 135 -19.93 17.89 -12.50
N ALA A 136 -20.65 16.77 -12.54
CA ALA A 136 -22.12 16.77 -12.57
C ALA A 136 -22.74 16.92 -11.17
N GLU A 137 -21.98 16.68 -10.10
CA GLU A 137 -22.46 16.74 -8.71
C GLU A 137 -22.25 18.12 -8.06
N ALA A 138 -21.22 18.86 -8.48
CA ALA A 138 -20.95 20.21 -7.98
C ALA A 138 -20.15 21.08 -8.98
N GLU A 139 -20.41 22.39 -9.01
CA GLU A 139 -19.69 23.38 -9.85
C GLU A 139 -18.19 23.46 -9.53
N ASP A 140 -17.79 23.20 -8.27
CA ASP A 140 -16.40 23.30 -7.78
C ASP A 140 -15.72 21.93 -7.62
N ALA A 141 -16.03 20.96 -8.48
CA ALA A 141 -15.60 19.56 -8.30
C ALA A 141 -14.09 19.33 -8.01
N PRO A 142 -13.14 20.05 -8.66
CA PRO A 142 -11.70 19.92 -8.34
C PRO A 142 -11.38 20.24 -6.87
N THR A 143 -12.08 21.22 -6.28
CA THR A 143 -11.89 21.64 -4.89
C THR A 143 -12.20 20.52 -3.89
N PHE A 144 -13.08 19.57 -4.26
CA PHE A 144 -13.40 18.43 -3.40
C PHE A 144 -12.27 17.38 -3.38
N VAL A 145 -11.56 17.20 -4.49
CA VAL A 145 -10.39 16.31 -4.55
C VAL A 145 -9.25 16.88 -3.74
N ASP A 146 -8.98 18.19 -3.86
CA ASP A 146 -7.98 18.89 -3.05
C ASP A 146 -8.34 18.85 -1.56
N ALA A 147 -9.63 19.01 -1.23
CA ALA A 147 -10.11 18.87 0.14
C ALA A 147 -9.91 17.46 0.68
N LEU A 148 -10.18 16.42 -0.11
CA LEU A 148 -9.90 15.03 0.28
C LEU A 148 -8.42 14.84 0.53
N LEU A 149 -7.57 15.27 -0.40
CA LEU A 149 -6.12 15.13 -0.29
C LEU A 149 -5.62 15.79 1.00
N ARG A 150 -6.04 17.03 1.26
CA ARG A 150 -5.70 17.75 2.48
C ARG A 150 -6.15 17.00 3.73
N ILE A 151 -7.42 16.55 3.81
CA ILE A 151 -7.94 15.84 4.98
C ILE A 151 -7.17 14.53 5.24
N GLN A 152 -6.86 13.78 4.18
CA GLN A 152 -6.14 12.51 4.30
C GLN A 152 -4.66 12.71 4.64
N THR A 153 -4.04 13.77 4.14
CA THR A 153 -2.67 14.16 4.53
C THR A 153 -2.61 14.65 5.96
N ASP A 154 -3.55 15.49 6.40
CA ASP A 154 -3.66 15.95 7.80
C ASP A 154 -3.89 14.78 8.76
N ALA A 155 -4.59 13.73 8.32
CA ALA A 155 -4.81 12.49 9.06
C ALA A 155 -3.62 11.51 9.02
N GLY A 156 -2.54 11.84 8.31
CA GLY A 156 -1.35 10.97 8.14
C GLY A 156 -1.59 9.74 7.27
N LEU A 157 -2.70 9.67 6.53
CA LEU A 157 -3.03 8.56 5.65
C LEU A 157 -2.40 8.71 4.27
N TYR A 158 -2.21 9.95 3.81
CA TYR A 158 -1.54 10.28 2.55
C TYR A 158 -0.22 10.99 2.82
N SER A 159 0.90 10.37 2.41
CA SER A 159 2.24 10.91 2.66
C SER A 159 3.11 10.88 1.40
N ARG A 160 3.91 11.93 1.22
CA ARG A 160 4.95 12.02 0.18
C ARG A 160 6.30 12.21 0.87
N ALA A 161 7.24 11.32 0.60
CA ALA A 161 8.58 11.30 1.19
C ALA A 161 9.64 11.25 0.07
N GLU A 162 9.96 12.42 -0.48
CA GLU A 162 11.01 12.55 -1.50
C GLU A 162 12.39 12.51 -0.84
N GLY A 163 13.34 11.79 -1.43
CA GLY A 163 14.67 11.56 -0.84
C GLY A 163 14.69 10.52 0.30
N ALA A 164 13.58 9.82 0.54
CA ALA A 164 13.48 8.82 1.61
C ALA A 164 13.92 7.40 1.16
N VAL A 165 14.13 7.18 -0.14
CA VAL A 165 14.67 5.93 -0.66
C VAL A 165 16.18 6.07 -0.78
N ALA A 166 16.93 5.25 -0.03
CA ALA A 166 18.37 5.17 -0.16
C ALA A 166 18.72 4.24 -1.32
N LEU A 167 19.39 4.76 -2.35
CA LEU A 167 19.93 3.99 -3.48
C LEU A 167 21.47 4.02 -3.41
N THR A 168 22.09 2.84 -3.47
CA THR A 168 23.54 2.66 -3.40
C THR A 168 24.05 2.00 -4.66
N GLU A 169 25.03 2.64 -5.30
CA GLU A 169 25.74 2.13 -6.49
C GLU A 169 24.81 1.71 -7.64
N ASP A 170 23.71 2.44 -7.85
CA ASP A 170 22.68 2.12 -8.85
C ASP A 170 22.20 0.65 -8.81
N THR A 171 22.30 0.02 -7.65
CA THR A 171 22.10 -1.42 -7.47
C THR A 171 21.18 -1.71 -6.31
N LEU A 172 21.53 -1.30 -5.10
CA LEU A 172 20.77 -1.65 -3.89
C LEU A 172 19.90 -0.49 -3.46
N PHE A 173 18.63 -0.76 -3.17
CA PHE A 173 17.73 0.24 -2.60
C PHE A 173 17.08 -0.22 -1.30
N ARG A 174 16.78 0.76 -0.45
CA ARG A 174 16.10 0.60 0.82
C ARG A 174 15.15 1.76 1.06
N ALA A 175 13.97 1.47 1.58
CA ALA A 175 13.07 2.47 2.13
C ALA A 175 12.32 1.91 3.33
N ASP A 176 12.06 2.78 4.29
CA ASP A 176 11.25 2.48 5.46
C ASP A 176 9.93 3.27 5.33
N VAL A 177 8.80 2.56 5.40
CA VAL A 177 7.45 3.15 5.24
C VAL A 177 6.66 2.96 6.52
N ALA A 178 6.31 4.07 7.16
CA ALA A 178 5.46 4.08 8.34
C ALA A 178 3.99 3.79 7.96
N LEU A 179 3.37 2.90 8.71
CA LEU A 179 1.94 2.63 8.68
C LEU A 179 1.29 3.20 9.95
N PRO A 180 0.30 4.09 9.83
CA PRO A 180 -0.33 4.73 10.99
C PRO A 180 -1.21 3.76 11.80
N ALA A 181 -1.66 4.18 12.98
CA ALA A 181 -2.51 3.35 13.85
C ALA A 181 -3.93 3.09 13.29
N ASN A 182 -4.41 3.95 12.39
CA ASN A 182 -5.77 3.93 11.85
C ASN A 182 -5.89 3.18 10.52
N LEU A 183 -5.06 2.16 10.29
CA LEU A 183 -5.20 1.29 9.11
C LEU A 183 -6.54 0.57 9.12
N ILE A 184 -7.06 0.35 7.92
CA ILE A 184 -8.23 -0.50 7.74
C ILE A 184 -7.81 -1.89 7.29
N GLU A 185 -8.67 -2.87 7.58
CA GLU A 185 -8.45 -4.23 7.12
C GLU A 185 -8.57 -4.35 5.60
N GLY A 186 -7.64 -5.08 4.97
CA GLY A 186 -7.62 -5.33 3.55
C GLY A 186 -6.22 -5.59 3.01
N ASP A 187 -6.11 -5.69 1.68
CA ASP A 187 -4.82 -5.92 1.01
C ASP A 187 -4.22 -4.60 0.56
N TYR A 188 -2.98 -4.39 1.00
CA TYR A 188 -2.18 -3.22 0.65
C TYR A 188 -1.22 -3.61 -0.46
N ARG A 189 -1.12 -2.77 -1.48
CA ARG A 189 -0.25 -2.98 -2.64
C ARG A 189 0.99 -2.12 -2.50
N VAL A 190 2.14 -2.77 -2.49
CA VAL A 190 3.44 -2.12 -2.55
C VAL A 190 3.92 -2.19 -3.99
N ARG A 191 4.04 -1.06 -4.67
CA ARG A 191 4.54 -0.99 -6.04
C ARG A 191 5.90 -0.30 -6.04
N ILE A 192 6.86 -0.90 -6.70
CA ILE A 192 8.23 -0.40 -6.83
C ILE A 192 8.43 -0.11 -8.30
N PHE A 193 8.82 1.11 -8.63
CA PHE A 193 9.09 1.57 -9.98
C PHE A 193 10.56 1.95 -10.07
N LEU A 194 11.21 1.41 -11.08
CA LEU A 194 12.54 1.82 -11.46
C LEU A 194 12.40 2.85 -12.56
N THR A 195 13.00 4.03 -12.41
CA THR A 195 12.94 5.08 -13.42
C THR A 195 14.31 5.56 -13.86
N ARG A 196 14.39 6.02 -15.11
CA ARG A 196 15.58 6.65 -15.68
C ARG A 196 15.15 7.80 -16.58
N GLY A 197 15.63 9.00 -16.28
CA GLY A 197 15.28 10.21 -17.04
C GLY A 197 13.78 10.48 -17.10
N GLY A 198 13.04 10.16 -16.04
CA GLY A 198 11.58 10.34 -15.99
C GLY A 198 10.76 9.18 -16.52
N VAL A 199 11.38 8.15 -17.11
CA VAL A 199 10.68 7.00 -17.72
C VAL A 199 10.74 5.78 -16.83
N VAL A 200 9.61 5.06 -16.65
CA VAL A 200 9.58 3.78 -15.91
C VAL A 200 10.21 2.69 -16.78
N VAL A 201 11.31 2.10 -16.30
CA VAL A 201 12.04 1.03 -16.98
C VAL A 201 11.58 -0.37 -16.53
N ASP A 202 11.19 -0.50 -15.25
CA ASP A 202 10.62 -1.72 -14.70
C ASP A 202 9.67 -1.40 -13.53
N ALA A 203 8.73 -2.31 -13.26
CA ALA A 203 7.81 -2.19 -12.15
C ALA A 203 7.51 -3.55 -11.51
N LEU A 204 7.55 -3.59 -10.17
CA LEU A 204 7.25 -4.77 -9.37
C LEU A 204 6.15 -4.48 -8.36
N GLU A 205 5.15 -5.36 -8.27
CA GLU A 205 4.10 -5.29 -7.24
C GLU A 205 4.28 -6.41 -6.21
N ARG A 206 4.16 -6.05 -4.93
CA ARG A 206 4.02 -6.94 -3.77
C ARG A 206 2.75 -6.61 -3.01
N ARG A 207 2.29 -7.55 -2.17
CA ARG A 207 1.09 -7.38 -1.36
C ARG A 207 1.40 -7.57 0.12
N ILE A 208 0.73 -6.78 0.94
CA ILE A 208 0.76 -6.87 2.39
C ILE A 208 -0.68 -7.07 2.87
N GLY A 209 -0.92 -8.18 3.57
CA GLY A 209 -2.23 -8.46 4.15
C GLY A 209 -2.38 -7.75 5.49
N VAL A 210 -3.23 -6.72 5.57
CA VAL A 210 -3.61 -6.10 6.85
C VAL A 210 -4.87 -6.80 7.34
N ARG A 211 -4.81 -7.41 8.52
CA ARG A 211 -5.91 -8.21 9.09
C ARG A 211 -6.05 -7.96 10.59
N LYS A 212 -7.28 -8.02 11.10
CA LYS A 212 -7.55 -7.87 12.53
C LYS A 212 -7.09 -9.08 13.31
N GLU A 213 -6.09 -8.94 14.17
CA GLU A 213 -5.66 -10.01 15.09
C GLU A 213 -6.35 -9.89 16.43
N GLY A 214 -6.75 -11.03 16.99
CA GLY A 214 -7.40 -11.11 18.28
C GLY A 214 -7.50 -12.54 18.79
N LEU A 215 -7.81 -12.69 20.09
CA LEU A 215 -8.09 -13.99 20.73
C LEU A 215 -9.07 -14.84 19.91
N GLU A 216 -10.02 -14.20 19.22
CA GLU A 216 -10.97 -14.86 18.33
C GLU A 216 -10.28 -15.72 17.26
N ARG A 217 -9.27 -15.19 16.54
CA ARG A 217 -8.53 -15.98 15.55
C ARG A 217 -7.70 -17.09 16.18
N PHE A 218 -7.15 -16.87 17.37
CA PHE A 218 -6.42 -17.91 18.12
C PHE A 218 -7.35 -19.07 18.50
N PHE A 219 -8.51 -18.76 19.09
CA PHE A 219 -9.52 -19.77 19.42
C PHE A 219 -10.10 -20.45 18.20
N THR A 220 -10.38 -19.70 17.14
CA THR A 220 -10.90 -20.23 15.87
C THR A 220 -9.89 -21.19 15.24
N ARG A 221 -8.63 -20.78 15.13
CA ARG A 221 -7.55 -21.62 14.61
C ARG A 221 -7.37 -22.86 15.48
N MET A 222 -7.35 -22.73 16.80
CA MET A 222 -7.23 -23.88 17.70
C MET A 222 -8.44 -24.81 17.59
N ALA A 223 -9.66 -24.29 17.47
CA ALA A 223 -10.87 -25.09 17.32
C ALA A 223 -10.87 -25.93 16.03
N PHE A 224 -10.36 -25.37 14.92
CA PHE A 224 -10.37 -26.06 13.61
C PHE A 224 -9.09 -26.85 13.31
N GLU A 225 -7.90 -26.35 13.68
CA GLU A 225 -6.62 -27.00 13.41
C GLU A 225 -6.16 -27.93 14.56
N GLN A 226 -6.58 -27.67 15.80
CA GLN A 226 -6.23 -28.47 16.98
C GLN A 226 -7.44 -28.72 17.92
N PRO A 227 -8.51 -29.39 17.45
CA PRO A 227 -9.77 -29.47 18.18
C PRO A 227 -9.64 -30.04 19.61
N LEU A 228 -8.71 -31.00 19.81
CA LEU A 228 -8.43 -31.58 21.13
C LEU A 228 -7.84 -30.56 22.11
N ALA A 229 -6.90 -29.73 21.66
CA ALA A 229 -6.30 -28.69 22.50
C ALA A 229 -7.33 -27.63 22.89
N TYR A 230 -8.19 -27.25 21.94
CA TYR A 230 -9.30 -26.34 22.19
C TYR A 230 -10.29 -26.90 23.22
N GLY A 231 -10.68 -28.17 23.09
CA GLY A 231 -11.59 -28.83 24.04
C GLY A 231 -11.01 -28.90 25.46
N LEU A 232 -9.73 -29.22 25.61
CA LEU A 232 -9.05 -29.22 26.92
C LEU A 232 -8.98 -27.82 27.53
N LEU A 233 -8.64 -26.81 26.73
CA LEU A 233 -8.63 -25.42 27.17
C LEU A 233 -10.01 -24.98 27.65
N ALA A 234 -11.06 -25.31 26.90
CA ALA A 234 -12.44 -25.01 27.26
C ALA A 234 -12.85 -25.68 28.59
N LEU A 235 -12.45 -26.94 28.81
CA LEU A 235 -12.69 -27.65 30.07
C LEU A 235 -12.00 -26.96 31.25
N VAL A 236 -10.73 -26.58 31.10
CA VAL A 236 -9.97 -25.88 32.14
C VAL A 236 -10.64 -24.54 32.49
N VAL A 237 -11.01 -23.76 31.48
CA VAL A 237 -11.72 -22.48 31.67
C VAL A 237 -13.06 -22.70 32.39
N ALA A 238 -13.82 -23.73 32.02
CA ALA A 238 -15.09 -24.05 32.66
C ALA A 238 -14.92 -24.42 34.15
N VAL A 239 -13.91 -25.23 34.49
CA VAL A 239 -13.61 -25.61 35.88
C VAL A 239 -13.21 -24.39 36.70
N VAL A 240 -12.32 -23.54 36.16
CA VAL A 240 -11.87 -22.32 36.84
C VAL A 240 -13.03 -21.34 37.04
N ALA A 241 -13.87 -21.14 36.03
CA ALA A 241 -15.04 -20.27 36.11
C ALA A 241 -16.06 -20.79 37.12
N GLY A 242 -16.36 -22.09 37.11
CA GLY A 242 -17.29 -22.72 38.05
C GLY A 242 -16.80 -22.64 39.49
N TRP A 243 -15.52 -22.92 39.73
CA TRP A 243 -14.90 -22.77 41.05
C TRP A 243 -14.87 -21.31 41.51
N GLY A 244 -14.49 -20.38 40.63
CA GLY A 244 -14.45 -18.94 40.92
C GLY A 244 -15.83 -18.35 41.25
N ALA A 245 -16.87 -18.73 40.51
CA ALA A 245 -18.25 -18.34 40.82
C ALA A 245 -18.68 -18.88 42.19
N ALA A 246 -18.41 -20.16 42.47
CA ALA A 246 -18.73 -20.76 43.77
C ALA A 246 -18.01 -20.07 44.94
N ALA A 247 -16.75 -19.68 44.75
CA ALA A 247 -15.98 -18.93 45.74
C ALA A 247 -16.54 -17.51 45.94
N ALA A 248 -16.89 -16.80 44.86
CA ALA A 248 -17.47 -15.46 44.93
C ALA A 248 -18.85 -15.47 45.64
N PHE A 249 -19.72 -16.43 45.32
CA PHE A 249 -21.01 -16.59 46.01
C PHE A 249 -20.85 -16.95 47.48
N ARG A 250 -19.78 -17.67 47.86
CA ARG A 250 -19.48 -17.95 49.27
C ARG A 250 -19.05 -16.70 50.02
N LEU A 251 -18.32 -15.79 49.36
CA LEU A 251 -17.85 -14.54 49.95
C LEU A 251 -18.95 -13.47 50.06
N LEU A 252 -19.93 -13.49 49.17
CA LEU A 252 -21.05 -12.54 49.11
C LEU A 252 -22.27 -12.97 49.94
N ARG A 253 -22.25 -14.17 50.52
CA ARG A 253 -23.26 -14.59 51.51
C ARG A 253 -22.86 -13.98 52.87
N PRO A 254 -23.67 -13.08 53.45
CA PRO A 254 -23.42 -12.53 54.79
C PRO A 254 -23.49 -13.61 55.86
#